data_AF-A0A7S2A8I8-F1
#
_entry.id   AF-A0A7S2A8I8-F1
#
_cell.length_a   1.000
_cell.length_b   1.000
_cell.length_c   1.000
_cell.angle_alpha   90.00
_cell.angle_beta   90.00
_cell.angle_gamma   90.00
#
_symmetry.space_group_name_H-M   'P 1'
#
loop_
_entity.id
_entity.type
_entity.pdbx_description
1 polymer ?
#
loop_
_entity_poly.entity_id
_entity_poly.type
_entity_poly.pdbx_seq_one_letter_code
_entity_poly.pdbx_strand_id
1 'polypeptide(L)'
;MTRLPPDYHRRRRGPRRGDDYDDYDDDAMSGSARRDEVARLTSTKSGRAKLVLSSAAAGYGIGTFLARSTLPRGAADTVGPASAALFATLTFLRNDYGELSKSLGAALVLVAGRAGGVRRRYPTKSHLKSMLAMGRRTPFPPLTSEPDDEGVVNENPWTYRPRARRDLPPDAEGPDPEFSMIKCAIAAAAVGGICGSDLPLIPSWMGAAGGAAALAFLSTLRSARGDLARTAGMRVVAILTELLEVNNELGVAGKAATVGGKIFDRVMILDRKHRIKDRLTAGMAWAFDKAQGAVKQVRSDMEERRG
;
A
#
# COMPACT_ATOMS: atom_id res chain seq x y z
N MET A 1 -35.62 -21.71 -55.81
CA MET A 1 -35.52 -20.24 -55.76
C MET A 1 -35.40 -19.82 -54.31
N THR A 2 -34.17 -19.65 -53.84
CA THR A 2 -33.87 -19.30 -52.44
C THR A 2 -33.00 -18.05 -52.50
N ARG A 3 -33.57 -16.90 -52.12
CA ARG A 3 -32.88 -15.61 -52.11
C ARG A 3 -31.89 -15.61 -50.94
N LEU A 4 -30.59 -15.52 -51.25
CA LEU A 4 -29.55 -15.23 -50.29
C LEU A 4 -29.69 -13.77 -49.80
N PRO A 5 -29.44 -13.49 -48.51
CA PRO A 5 -29.41 -12.12 -48.01
C PRO A 5 -28.15 -11.39 -48.51
N PRO A 6 -28.25 -10.08 -48.81
CA PRO A 6 -27.10 -9.22 -49.00
C PRO A 6 -26.53 -8.83 -47.63
N ASP A 7 -25.34 -8.22 -47.65
CA ASP A 7 -24.68 -7.54 -46.53
C ASP A 7 -23.73 -8.38 -45.66
N TYR A 8 -22.42 -8.16 -45.87
CA TYR A 8 -21.72 -7.13 -45.10
C TYR A 8 -20.27 -7.03 -45.62
N HIS A 9 -19.99 -6.01 -46.43
CA HIS A 9 -18.63 -5.57 -46.72
C HIS A 9 -18.00 -4.98 -45.44
N ARG A 10 -17.50 -5.85 -44.56
CA ARG A 10 -16.66 -5.45 -43.43
C ARG A 10 -15.27 -5.17 -43.99
N ARG A 11 -15.01 -3.88 -44.26
CA ARG A 11 -13.69 -3.31 -44.57
C ARG A 11 -12.63 -3.92 -43.67
N ARG A 12 -11.77 -4.78 -44.24
CA ARG A 12 -10.49 -5.17 -43.65
C ARG A 12 -9.64 -3.91 -43.53
N ARG A 13 -9.61 -3.29 -42.35
CA ARG A 13 -8.49 -2.41 -41.98
C ARG A 13 -7.28 -3.31 -41.82
N GLY A 14 -6.38 -3.25 -42.79
CA GLY A 14 -5.10 -3.96 -42.73
C GLY A 14 -4.30 -3.53 -41.50
N PRO A 15 -3.41 -4.40 -41.00
CA PRO A 15 -2.49 -4.04 -39.94
C PRO A 15 -1.59 -2.89 -40.43
N ARG A 16 -1.63 -1.77 -39.72
CA ARG A 16 -0.64 -0.69 -39.90
C ARG A 16 0.73 -1.28 -39.53
N ARG A 17 1.60 -1.22 -40.53
CA ARG A 17 2.95 -1.76 -40.59
C ARG A 17 3.89 -0.79 -39.87
N GLY A 18 4.68 -1.35 -38.95
CA GLY A 18 5.97 -0.89 -38.41
C GLY A 18 6.25 0.61 -38.47
N ASP A 19 5.98 1.27 -37.35
CA ASP A 19 6.61 2.51 -36.95
C ASP A 19 7.57 2.13 -35.80
N ASP A 20 8.72 1.56 -36.17
CA ASP A 20 9.92 1.44 -35.31
C ASP A 20 10.53 2.85 -35.20
N TYR A 21 9.95 3.69 -34.35
CA TYR A 21 10.55 4.97 -33.95
C TYR A 21 11.20 4.82 -32.59
N ASP A 22 12.53 4.81 -32.60
CA ASP A 22 13.42 5.54 -31.67
C ASP A 22 12.93 5.69 -30.22
N ASP A 23 13.18 4.64 -29.43
CA ASP A 23 12.99 4.56 -27.96
C ASP A 23 14.03 5.38 -27.15
N TYR A 24 14.62 6.42 -27.76
CA TYR A 24 15.70 7.22 -27.15
C TYR A 24 15.32 8.67 -26.81
N ASP A 25 14.10 9.12 -27.12
CA ASP A 25 13.63 10.49 -26.85
C ASP A 25 12.50 10.59 -25.80
N ASP A 26 12.06 9.48 -25.20
CA ASP A 26 10.93 9.50 -24.24
C ASP A 26 11.30 10.16 -22.89
N ASP A 27 12.58 10.23 -22.54
CA ASP A 27 13.04 10.96 -21.34
C ASP A 27 12.98 12.49 -21.50
N ALA A 28 13.05 13.01 -22.74
CA ALA A 28 13.00 14.45 -22.99
C ALA A 28 11.56 15.02 -23.08
N MET A 29 10.56 14.17 -23.36
CA MET A 29 9.14 14.56 -23.46
C MET A 29 8.37 14.54 -22.13
N SER A 30 8.97 14.00 -21.06
CA SER A 30 8.43 14.00 -19.69
C SER A 30 8.31 15.43 -19.09
N GLY A 31 9.03 16.41 -19.63
CA GLY A 31 9.11 17.78 -19.08
C GLY A 31 8.00 18.76 -19.49
N SER A 32 7.00 18.36 -20.27
CA SER A 32 5.94 19.30 -20.69
C SER A 32 4.97 19.59 -19.53
N ALA A 33 5.00 20.82 -19.00
CA ALA A 33 4.10 21.30 -17.94
C ALA A 33 2.59 21.13 -18.23
N ARG A 34 2.21 20.84 -19.48
CA ARG A 34 0.82 20.54 -19.88
C ARG A 34 0.38 19.10 -19.59
N ARG A 35 1.31 18.18 -19.31
CA ARG A 35 1.01 16.78 -18.98
C ARG A 35 1.04 16.47 -17.48
N ASP A 36 1.34 17.46 -16.62
CA ASP A 36 1.30 17.25 -15.17
C ASP A 36 -0.13 16.88 -14.72
N GLU A 37 -0.28 15.68 -14.16
CA GLU A 37 -1.56 15.16 -13.70
C GLU A 37 -2.15 16.00 -12.57
N VAL A 38 -1.30 16.66 -11.76
CA VAL A 38 -1.75 17.59 -10.72
C VAL A 38 -2.39 18.82 -11.36
N ALA A 39 -1.80 19.36 -12.42
CA ALA A 39 -2.36 20.47 -13.19
C ALA A 39 -3.71 20.08 -13.82
N ARG A 40 -3.82 18.85 -14.34
CA ARG A 40 -5.08 18.33 -14.89
C ARG A 40 -6.17 18.22 -13.84
N LEU A 41 -5.87 17.65 -12.66
CA LEU A 41 -6.84 17.56 -11.56
C LEU A 41 -7.25 18.94 -11.04
N THR A 42 -6.32 19.89 -10.97
CA THR A 42 -6.63 21.26 -10.52
C THR A 42 -7.35 22.11 -11.58
N SER A 43 -7.37 21.72 -12.86
CA SER A 43 -8.06 22.49 -13.91
C SER A 43 -9.59 22.44 -13.82
N THR A 44 -10.16 21.36 -13.26
CA THR A 44 -11.62 21.15 -13.19
C THR A 44 -12.16 21.34 -11.78
N LYS A 45 -13.39 21.83 -11.62
CA LYS A 45 -14.03 21.99 -10.29
C LYS A 45 -14.15 20.66 -9.55
N SER A 46 -14.55 19.60 -10.26
CA SER A 46 -14.66 18.25 -9.70
C SER A 46 -13.29 17.65 -9.35
N GLY A 47 -12.28 17.87 -10.19
CA GLY A 47 -10.91 17.45 -9.90
C GLY A 47 -10.32 18.15 -8.67
N ARG A 48 -10.56 19.46 -8.50
CA ARG A 48 -10.18 20.20 -7.28
C ARG A 48 -10.84 19.62 -6.03
N ALA A 49 -12.14 19.35 -6.07
CA ALA A 49 -12.85 18.78 -4.92
C ALA A 49 -12.29 17.39 -4.56
N LYS A 50 -12.04 16.53 -5.56
CA LYS A 50 -11.37 15.23 -5.37
C LYS A 50 -9.99 15.40 -4.75
N LEU A 51 -9.21 16.35 -5.26
CA LEU A 51 -7.86 16.63 -4.77
C LEU A 51 -7.89 17.03 -3.29
N VAL A 52 -8.73 18.00 -2.91
CA VAL A 52 -8.87 18.44 -1.51
C VAL A 52 -9.28 17.28 -0.60
N LEU A 53 -10.28 16.50 -1.00
CA LEU A 53 -10.75 15.36 -0.21
C LEU A 53 -9.67 14.27 -0.08
N SER A 54 -8.95 13.99 -1.17
CA SER A 54 -7.86 13.01 -1.18
C SER A 54 -6.65 13.45 -0.37
N SER A 55 -6.29 14.73 -0.43
CA SER A 55 -5.25 15.33 0.41
C SER A 55 -5.65 15.30 1.88
N ALA A 56 -6.91 15.61 2.20
CA ALA A 56 -7.44 15.49 3.55
C ALA A 56 -7.38 14.04 4.07
N ALA A 57 -7.73 13.06 3.22
CA ALA A 57 -7.64 11.64 3.57
C ALA A 57 -6.19 11.18 3.78
N ALA A 58 -5.25 11.63 2.93
CA ALA A 58 -3.82 11.38 3.12
C ALA A 58 -3.31 12.00 4.43
N GLY A 59 -3.69 13.26 4.70
CA GLY A 59 -3.40 13.95 5.95
C GLY A 59 -3.92 13.19 7.16
N TYR A 60 -5.20 12.78 7.14
CA TYR A 60 -5.81 11.96 8.19
C TYR A 60 -5.03 10.67 8.45
N GLY A 61 -4.66 9.94 7.40
CA GLY A 61 -3.90 8.70 7.50
C GLY A 61 -2.53 8.92 8.13
N ILE A 62 -1.77 9.90 7.63
CA ILE A 62 -0.43 10.24 8.14
C ILE A 62 -0.51 10.73 9.59
N GLY A 63 -1.43 11.65 9.89
CA GLY A 63 -1.58 12.21 11.23
C GLY A 63 -2.03 11.17 12.25
N THR A 64 -2.99 10.32 11.91
CA THR A 64 -3.42 9.21 12.79
C THR A 64 -2.28 8.24 13.03
N PHE A 65 -1.52 7.89 11.99
CA PHE A 65 -0.36 7.01 12.10
C PHE A 65 0.71 7.60 13.04
N LEU A 66 1.12 8.84 12.81
CA LEU A 66 2.11 9.54 13.64
C LEU A 66 1.62 9.70 15.08
N ALA A 67 0.36 10.07 15.27
CA ALA A 67 -0.19 10.28 16.60
C ALA A 67 -0.28 8.99 17.40
N ARG A 68 -0.74 7.90 16.80
CA ARG A 68 -0.76 6.59 17.47
C ARG A 68 0.64 6.07 17.79
N SER A 69 1.65 6.46 17.01
CA SER A 69 3.04 6.06 17.25
C SER A 69 3.75 6.86 18.35
N THR A 70 3.29 8.08 18.67
CA THR A 70 4.01 9.01 19.57
C THR A 70 3.23 9.45 20.80
N LEU A 71 1.90 9.48 20.73
CA LEU A 71 1.02 10.03 21.78
C LEU A 71 0.22 8.94 22.48
N PRO A 72 -0.18 9.16 23.75
CA PRO A 72 -1.14 8.28 24.42
C PRO A 72 -2.49 8.27 23.69
N ARG A 73 -3.19 7.14 23.73
CA ARG A 73 -4.40 6.85 22.93
C ARG A 73 -5.44 7.98 22.92
N GLY A 74 -5.73 8.59 24.08
CA GLY A 74 -6.75 9.66 24.18
C GLY A 74 -6.39 10.95 23.44
N ALA A 75 -5.10 11.29 23.31
CA ALA A 75 -4.67 12.46 22.56
C ALA A 75 -4.59 12.18 21.06
N ALA A 76 -4.28 10.93 20.68
CA ALA A 76 -4.06 10.54 19.29
C ALA A 76 -5.30 10.69 18.39
N ASP A 77 -6.50 10.53 18.96
CA ASP A 77 -7.76 10.56 18.20
C ASP A 77 -8.09 11.94 17.61
N THR A 78 -7.59 13.03 18.22
CA THR A 78 -7.82 14.40 17.73
C THR A 78 -6.86 14.81 16.61
N VAL A 79 -5.69 14.18 16.53
CA VAL A 79 -4.63 14.54 15.59
C VAL A 79 -4.98 14.15 14.16
N GLY A 80 -5.68 13.02 13.97
CA GLY A 80 -6.17 12.58 12.66
C GLY A 80 -7.04 13.65 11.99
N PRO A 81 -8.18 14.06 12.57
CA PRO A 81 -9.02 15.11 12.01
C PRO A 81 -8.31 16.46 11.83
N ALA A 82 -7.46 16.86 12.79
CA ALA A 82 -6.70 18.10 12.69
C ALA A 82 -5.72 18.08 11.51
N SER A 83 -4.99 16.98 11.32
CA SER A 83 -4.09 16.81 10.18
C SER A 83 -4.84 16.74 8.84
N ALA A 84 -6.05 16.16 8.81
CA ALA A 84 -6.91 16.17 7.63
C ALA A 84 -7.29 17.60 7.22
N ALA A 85 -7.73 18.40 8.18
CA ALA A 85 -8.07 19.82 7.97
C ALA A 85 -6.84 20.64 7.54
N LEU A 86 -5.66 20.37 8.14
CA LEU A 86 -4.41 21.00 7.74
C LEU A 86 -4.05 20.67 6.28
N PHE A 87 -4.08 19.39 5.90
CA PHE A 87 -3.76 19.01 4.52
C PHE A 87 -4.76 19.60 3.52
N ALA A 88 -6.05 19.62 3.86
CA ALA A 88 -7.08 20.28 3.07
C ALA A 88 -6.78 21.77 2.87
N THR A 89 -6.41 22.50 3.94
CA THR A 89 -6.07 23.93 3.82
C THR A 89 -4.78 24.17 3.06
N LEU A 90 -3.76 23.33 3.24
CA LEU A 90 -2.49 23.40 2.51
C LEU A 90 -2.70 23.29 0.99
N THR A 91 -3.71 22.57 0.51
CA THR A 91 -3.98 22.48 -0.93
C THR A 91 -4.29 23.83 -1.59
N PHE A 92 -4.69 24.86 -0.84
CA PHE A 92 -4.94 26.19 -1.39
C PHE A 92 -3.68 27.06 -1.47
N LEU A 93 -2.60 26.66 -0.77
CA LEU A 93 -1.35 27.40 -0.78
C LEU A 93 -0.57 27.16 -2.09
N ARG A 94 0.14 28.20 -2.53
CA ARG A 94 1.06 28.19 -3.68
C ARG A 94 2.52 28.12 -3.24
N ASN A 95 2.80 27.28 -2.24
CA ASN A 95 4.13 27.02 -1.71
C ASN A 95 4.43 25.52 -1.74
N ASP A 96 5.66 25.13 -1.39
CA ASP A 96 6.10 23.73 -1.40
C ASP A 96 5.22 22.81 -0.53
N TYR A 97 4.70 23.32 0.60
CA TYR A 97 3.78 22.56 1.45
C TYR A 97 2.45 22.25 0.72
N GLY A 98 1.92 23.24 0.00
CA GLY A 98 0.74 23.07 -0.80
C GLY A 98 0.97 22.19 -2.02
N GLU A 99 2.14 22.27 -2.65
CA GLU A 99 2.52 21.35 -3.73
C GLU A 99 2.65 19.91 -3.25
N LEU A 100 3.29 19.67 -2.10
CA LEU A 100 3.36 18.35 -1.49
C LEU A 100 1.97 17.81 -1.14
N SER A 101 1.12 18.63 -0.52
CA SER A 101 -0.25 18.23 -0.17
C SER A 101 -1.07 17.86 -1.42
N LYS A 102 -0.97 18.65 -2.49
CA LYS A 102 -1.61 18.35 -3.79
C LYS A 102 -1.04 17.07 -4.40
N SER A 103 0.27 16.87 -4.39
CA SER A 103 0.86 15.66 -4.97
C SER A 103 0.48 14.39 -4.20
N LEU A 104 0.38 14.47 -2.87
CA LEU A 104 -0.12 13.35 -2.05
C LEU A 104 -1.59 13.04 -2.33
N GLY A 105 -2.43 14.07 -2.47
CA GLY A 105 -3.82 13.90 -2.88
C GLY A 105 -3.95 13.29 -4.27
N ALA A 106 -3.20 13.82 -5.24
CA ALA A 106 -3.17 13.29 -6.61
C ALA A 106 -2.72 11.83 -6.62
N ALA A 107 -1.66 11.49 -5.87
CA ALA A 107 -1.20 10.12 -5.75
C ALA A 107 -2.31 9.18 -5.26
N LEU A 108 -3.05 9.58 -4.23
CA LEU A 108 -4.16 8.80 -3.70
C LEU A 108 -5.31 8.64 -4.72
N VAL A 109 -5.65 9.69 -5.48
CA VAL A 109 -6.67 9.62 -6.54
C VAL A 109 -6.26 8.65 -7.64
N LEU A 110 -5.00 8.70 -8.08
CA LEU A 110 -4.47 7.83 -9.14
C LEU A 110 -4.42 6.38 -8.69
N VAL A 111 -3.86 6.12 -7.50
CA VAL A 111 -3.84 4.78 -6.91
C VAL A 111 -5.26 4.25 -6.73
N ALA A 112 -6.22 5.07 -6.29
CA ALA A 112 -7.62 4.65 -6.20
C ALA A 112 -8.23 4.31 -7.57
N GLY A 113 -7.87 5.06 -8.62
CA GLY A 113 -8.25 4.76 -10.01
C GLY A 113 -7.66 3.43 -10.51
N ARG A 114 -6.37 3.19 -10.26
CA ARG A 114 -5.65 1.98 -10.65
C ARG A 114 -6.04 0.75 -9.79
N ALA A 115 -6.49 0.96 -8.55
CA ALA A 115 -6.94 -0.10 -7.64
C ALA A 115 -8.12 -0.91 -8.18
N GLY A 116 -8.95 -0.33 -9.07
CA GLY A 116 -9.99 -1.06 -9.78
C GLY A 116 -9.43 -2.17 -10.67
N GLY A 117 -8.34 -1.90 -11.39
CA GLY A 117 -7.61 -2.88 -12.19
C GLY A 117 -6.96 -3.95 -11.30
N VAL A 118 -6.35 -3.54 -10.19
CA VAL A 118 -5.77 -4.48 -9.19
C VAL A 118 -6.81 -5.43 -8.62
N ARG A 119 -8.04 -4.96 -8.32
CA ARG A 119 -9.13 -5.81 -7.83
C ARG A 119 -9.60 -6.84 -8.88
N ARG A 120 -9.52 -6.49 -10.16
CA ARG A 120 -9.85 -7.42 -11.26
C ARG A 120 -8.76 -8.47 -11.44
N ARG A 121 -7.47 -8.07 -11.36
CA ARG A 121 -6.30 -8.98 -11.42
C ARG A 121 -6.26 -9.98 -10.25
N TYR A 122 -6.66 -9.54 -9.05
CA TYR A 122 -6.65 -10.37 -7.83
C TYR A 122 -8.06 -10.46 -7.21
N PRO A 123 -8.95 -11.31 -7.74
CA PRO A 123 -10.33 -11.40 -7.29
C PRO A 123 -10.44 -12.15 -5.95
N THR A 124 -10.67 -11.42 -4.86
CA THR A 124 -10.83 -12.04 -3.51
C THR A 124 -12.22 -12.61 -3.26
N LYS A 125 -13.23 -12.25 -4.08
CA LYS A 125 -14.64 -12.61 -3.84
C LYS A 125 -14.91 -14.11 -3.95
N SER A 126 -14.28 -14.81 -4.90
CA SER A 126 -14.44 -16.26 -5.08
C SER A 126 -13.94 -17.02 -3.86
N HIS A 127 -12.76 -16.65 -3.34
CA HIS A 127 -12.16 -17.25 -2.15
C HIS A 127 -12.96 -16.95 -0.87
N LEU A 128 -13.56 -15.75 -0.78
CA LEU A 128 -14.47 -15.44 0.32
C LEU A 128 -15.73 -16.30 0.29
N LYS A 129 -16.32 -16.51 -0.89
CA LYS A 129 -17.49 -17.40 -1.06
C LYS A 129 -17.15 -18.85 -0.72
N SER A 130 -15.99 -19.35 -1.16
CA SER A 130 -15.58 -20.72 -0.84
C SER A 130 -15.24 -20.90 0.65
N MET A 131 -14.70 -19.87 1.31
CA MET A 131 -14.51 -19.87 2.77
C MET A 131 -15.83 -19.98 3.55
N LEU A 132 -16.92 -19.42 3.00
CA LEU A 132 -18.28 -19.51 3.55
C LEU A 132 -19.03 -20.77 3.08
N ALA A 133 -18.36 -21.72 2.45
CA ALA A 133 -18.95 -22.92 1.85
C ALA A 133 -20.05 -22.65 0.79
N MET A 134 -20.10 -21.43 0.22
CA MET A 134 -21.07 -21.02 -0.80
C MET A 134 -20.59 -21.29 -2.24
N GLY A 135 -19.46 -21.97 -2.43
CA GLY A 135 -18.92 -22.26 -3.76
C GLY A 135 -17.69 -23.16 -3.73
N ARG A 136 -17.30 -23.68 -4.91
CA ARG A 136 -16.11 -24.50 -5.07
C ARG A 136 -14.84 -23.68 -4.84
N ARG A 137 -13.82 -24.30 -4.24
CA ARG A 137 -12.49 -23.71 -4.07
C ARG A 137 -11.85 -23.53 -5.45
N THR A 138 -11.43 -22.31 -5.75
CA THR A 138 -10.52 -21.99 -6.85
C THR A 138 -9.14 -21.77 -6.23
N PRO A 139 -8.11 -22.59 -6.51
CA PRO A 139 -6.77 -22.38 -5.96
C PRO A 139 -6.18 -21.06 -6.47
N PHE A 140 -5.43 -20.35 -5.63
CA PHE A 140 -4.71 -19.14 -6.05
C PHE A 140 -3.27 -19.12 -5.53
N PRO A 141 -2.23 -19.11 -6.37
CA PRO A 141 -2.27 -18.83 -7.80
C PRO A 141 -3.01 -19.92 -8.60
N PRO A 142 -3.48 -19.63 -9.83
CA PRO A 142 -4.12 -20.62 -10.67
C PRO A 142 -3.08 -21.68 -11.03
N LEU A 143 -2.99 -22.70 -10.19
CA LEU A 143 -2.09 -23.83 -10.42
C LEU A 143 -2.73 -24.69 -11.48
N THR A 144 -1.95 -25.01 -12.48
CA THR A 144 -2.44 -25.81 -13.58
C THR A 144 -2.59 -27.22 -13.10
N SER A 145 -3.80 -27.74 -13.21
CA SER A 145 -4.14 -29.13 -12.93
C SER A 145 -3.53 -30.09 -13.96
N GLU A 146 -2.66 -29.60 -14.84
CA GLU A 146 -1.86 -30.46 -15.69
C GLU A 146 -0.98 -31.30 -14.76
N PRO A 147 -1.16 -32.63 -14.79
CA PRO A 147 -0.26 -33.51 -14.08
C PRO A 147 1.16 -33.21 -14.56
N ASP A 148 2.11 -33.18 -13.63
CA ASP A 148 3.51 -33.25 -14.02
C ASP A 148 3.78 -34.55 -14.81
N ASP A 149 5.00 -34.72 -15.32
CA ASP A 149 5.41 -35.93 -16.05
C ASP A 149 5.19 -37.23 -15.23
N GLU A 150 4.96 -37.11 -13.91
CA GLU A 150 4.67 -38.19 -12.97
C GLU A 150 3.17 -38.39 -12.68
N GLY A 151 2.27 -37.61 -13.28
CA GLY A 151 0.83 -37.72 -13.05
C GLY A 151 0.32 -36.99 -11.80
N VAL A 152 1.17 -36.24 -11.10
CA VAL A 152 0.86 -35.59 -9.83
C VAL A 152 0.52 -34.11 -10.06
N VAL A 153 -0.63 -33.68 -9.57
CA VAL A 153 -1.01 -32.26 -9.60
C VAL A 153 -0.25 -31.50 -8.52
N ASN A 154 0.76 -30.73 -8.94
CA ASN A 154 1.56 -29.94 -8.00
C ASN A 154 0.79 -28.69 -7.51
N GLU A 155 0.09 -28.84 -6.38
CA GLU A 155 -0.60 -27.73 -5.70
C GLU A 155 0.32 -26.81 -4.88
N ASN A 156 1.64 -26.82 -5.10
CA ASN A 156 2.57 -26.02 -4.32
C ASN A 156 2.65 -24.55 -4.82
N PRO A 157 2.21 -23.53 -4.04
CA PRO A 157 2.30 -22.14 -4.46
C PRO A 157 3.74 -21.62 -4.58
N TRP A 158 4.70 -22.27 -3.93
CA TRP A 158 6.12 -21.89 -3.96
C TRP A 158 6.78 -22.15 -5.32
N THR A 159 6.24 -23.07 -6.11
CA THR A 159 6.77 -23.45 -7.42
C THR A 159 6.03 -22.77 -8.57
N TYR A 160 5.09 -21.87 -8.28
CA TYR A 160 4.31 -21.19 -9.31
C TYR A 160 5.21 -20.37 -10.24
N ARG A 161 4.97 -20.54 -11.54
CA ARG A 161 5.52 -19.70 -12.61
C ARG A 161 4.36 -19.21 -13.47
N PRO A 162 4.24 -17.89 -13.69
CA PRO A 162 3.19 -17.37 -14.56
C PRO A 162 3.40 -17.90 -15.99
N ARG A 163 2.34 -18.39 -16.64
CA ARG A 163 2.42 -18.81 -18.04
C ARG A 163 2.55 -17.58 -18.94
N ALA A 164 3.46 -17.65 -19.91
CA ALA A 164 3.56 -16.60 -20.92
C ALA A 164 2.29 -16.61 -21.77
N ARG A 165 1.82 -15.43 -22.19
CA ARG A 165 0.58 -15.27 -22.99
C ARG A 165 0.52 -16.17 -24.22
N ARG A 166 1.67 -16.51 -24.81
CA ARG A 166 1.80 -17.38 -25.98
C ARG A 166 1.38 -18.82 -25.71
N ASP A 167 1.50 -19.27 -24.47
CA ASP A 167 1.27 -20.66 -24.05
C ASP A 167 -0.14 -20.85 -23.46
N LEU A 168 -0.91 -19.78 -23.32
CA LEU A 168 -2.31 -19.88 -22.89
C LEU A 168 -3.20 -20.30 -24.07
N PRO A 169 -4.21 -21.14 -23.80
CA PRO A 169 -5.18 -21.49 -24.83
C PRO A 169 -5.95 -20.24 -25.28
N PRO A 170 -6.44 -20.21 -26.53
CA PRO A 170 -6.98 -19.00 -27.15
C PRO A 170 -8.25 -18.46 -26.46
N ASP A 171 -8.89 -19.26 -25.61
CA ASP A 171 -10.06 -18.93 -24.81
C ASP A 171 -9.74 -18.41 -23.39
N ALA A 172 -8.47 -18.36 -22.99
CA ALA A 172 -8.08 -17.86 -21.69
C ALA A 172 -8.34 -16.33 -21.56
N GLU A 173 -8.96 -15.92 -20.45
CA GLU A 173 -9.40 -14.53 -20.19
C GLU A 173 -8.26 -13.52 -19.99
N GLY A 174 -6.99 -13.94 -20.06
CA GLY A 174 -5.82 -13.06 -19.96
C GLY A 174 -4.57 -13.82 -19.54
N PRO A 175 -3.40 -13.15 -19.55
CA PRO A 175 -2.19 -13.73 -18.97
C PRO A 175 -2.41 -14.02 -17.48
N ASP A 176 -1.78 -15.09 -17.01
CA ASP A 176 -1.79 -15.45 -15.60
C ASP A 176 -1.28 -14.28 -14.73
N PRO A 177 -1.85 -14.07 -13.54
CA PRO A 177 -1.41 -13.00 -12.67
C PRO A 177 0.02 -13.26 -12.21
N GLU A 178 0.83 -12.19 -12.17
CA GLU A 178 2.13 -12.25 -11.51
C GLU A 178 1.93 -12.60 -10.03
N PHE A 179 2.62 -13.64 -9.58
CA PHE A 179 2.55 -14.12 -8.21
C PHE A 179 3.95 -14.49 -7.73
N SER A 180 4.30 -14.00 -6.54
CA SER A 180 5.50 -14.40 -5.82
C SER A 180 5.11 -14.71 -4.39
N MET A 181 5.33 -15.95 -3.98
CA MET A 181 4.96 -16.42 -2.64
C MET A 181 5.68 -15.63 -1.54
N ILE A 182 6.94 -15.24 -1.77
CA ILE A 182 7.73 -14.42 -0.83
C ILE A 182 7.10 -13.02 -0.67
N LYS A 183 6.82 -12.31 -1.78
CA LYS A 183 6.18 -10.99 -1.74
C LYS A 183 4.83 -11.06 -1.04
N CYS A 184 4.06 -12.10 -1.33
CA CYS A 184 2.78 -12.35 -0.70
C CYS A 184 2.90 -12.57 0.82
N ALA A 185 3.82 -13.43 1.27
CA ALA A 185 4.01 -13.73 2.69
C ALA A 185 4.46 -12.49 3.47
N ILE A 186 5.36 -11.67 2.90
CA ILE A 186 5.79 -10.40 3.51
C ILE A 186 4.61 -9.42 3.62
N ALA A 187 3.82 -9.27 2.56
CA ALA A 187 2.65 -8.39 2.59
C ALA A 187 1.58 -8.88 3.58
N ALA A 188 1.32 -10.18 3.62
CA ALA A 188 0.44 -10.80 4.60
C ALA A 188 0.95 -10.58 6.02
N ALA A 189 2.25 -10.78 6.28
CA ALA A 189 2.88 -10.52 7.57
C ALA A 189 2.73 -9.06 8.00
N ALA A 190 2.95 -8.11 7.09
CA ALA A 190 2.80 -6.69 7.38
C ALA A 190 1.35 -6.33 7.76
N VAL A 191 0.36 -6.80 6.99
CA VAL A 191 -1.06 -6.61 7.28
C VAL A 191 -1.43 -7.26 8.61
N GLY A 192 -0.98 -8.49 8.84
CA GLY A 192 -1.20 -9.22 10.08
C GLY A 192 -0.59 -8.52 11.28
N GLY A 193 0.60 -7.93 11.13
CA GLY A 193 1.24 -7.15 12.19
C GLY A 193 0.45 -5.90 12.54
N ILE A 194 -0.03 -5.16 11.54
CA ILE A 194 -0.86 -3.98 11.76
C ILE A 194 -2.17 -4.37 12.47
N CYS A 195 -2.89 -5.37 11.96
CA CYS A 195 -4.15 -5.82 12.57
C CYS A 195 -3.95 -6.43 13.97
N GLY A 196 -2.87 -7.18 14.18
CA GLY A 196 -2.57 -7.81 15.47
C GLY A 196 -2.15 -6.80 16.54
N SER A 197 -1.53 -5.68 16.15
CA SER A 197 -1.11 -4.62 17.08
C SER A 197 -2.28 -3.90 17.77
N ASP A 198 -3.49 -3.98 17.21
CA ASP A 198 -4.70 -3.29 17.69
C ASP A 198 -5.56 -4.17 18.63
N LEU A 199 -5.06 -5.33 19.05
CA LEU A 199 -5.77 -6.21 19.98
C LEU A 199 -5.74 -5.62 21.41
N PRO A 200 -6.90 -5.39 22.05
CA PRO A 200 -6.97 -4.64 23.32
C PRO A 200 -6.36 -5.37 24.53
N LEU A 201 -6.18 -6.69 24.44
CA LEU A 201 -5.76 -7.56 25.55
C LEU A 201 -4.26 -7.90 25.54
N ILE A 202 -3.60 -7.74 24.39
CA ILE A 202 -2.23 -8.23 24.17
C ILE A 202 -1.31 -7.01 24.01
N PRO A 203 -0.10 -7.00 24.60
CA PRO A 203 0.89 -5.97 24.31
C PRO A 203 1.10 -5.82 22.80
N SER A 204 1.10 -4.58 22.29
CA SER A 204 1.05 -4.30 20.85
C SER A 204 2.14 -5.01 20.03
N TRP A 205 3.35 -5.16 20.58
CA TRP A 205 4.45 -5.87 19.92
C TRP A 205 4.20 -7.39 19.82
N MET A 206 3.61 -8.01 20.85
CA MET A 206 3.23 -9.42 20.82
C MET A 206 2.07 -9.64 19.85
N GLY A 207 1.09 -8.75 19.89
CA GLY A 207 -0.04 -8.76 18.96
C GLY A 207 0.43 -8.62 17.51
N ALA A 208 1.35 -7.69 17.24
CA ALA A 208 1.94 -7.52 15.93
C ALA A 208 2.74 -8.75 15.47
N ALA A 209 3.62 -9.30 16.31
CA ALA A 209 4.40 -10.48 15.96
C ALA A 209 3.48 -11.70 15.71
N GLY A 210 2.51 -11.93 16.59
CA GLY A 210 1.54 -13.02 16.46
C GLY A 210 0.65 -12.88 15.23
N GLY A 211 0.13 -11.67 14.98
CA GLY A 211 -0.67 -11.38 13.79
C GLY A 211 0.12 -11.53 12.49
N ALA A 212 1.38 -11.07 12.46
CA ALA A 212 2.27 -11.22 11.33
C ALA A 212 2.56 -12.70 11.02
N ALA A 213 2.95 -13.48 12.03
CA ALA A 213 3.20 -14.90 11.91
C ALA A 213 1.95 -15.68 11.47
N ALA A 214 0.79 -15.37 12.07
CA ALA A 214 -0.47 -16.03 11.76
C ALA A 214 -0.90 -15.78 10.30
N LEU A 215 -0.85 -14.54 9.82
CA LEU A 215 -1.27 -14.24 8.45
C LEU A 215 -0.25 -14.75 7.41
N ALA A 216 1.04 -14.70 7.72
CA ALA A 216 2.08 -15.31 6.90
C ALA A 216 1.88 -16.84 6.80
N PHE A 217 1.63 -17.51 7.92
CA PHE A 217 1.32 -18.94 7.97
C PHE A 217 0.03 -19.27 7.22
N LEU A 218 -1.05 -18.50 7.40
CA LEU A 218 -2.29 -18.69 6.66
C LEU A 218 -2.05 -18.65 5.15
N SER A 219 -1.16 -17.78 4.66
CA SER A 219 -0.84 -17.70 3.24
C SER A 219 -0.19 -18.98 2.68
N THR A 220 0.50 -19.78 3.51
CA THR A 220 1.14 -21.04 3.07
C THR A 220 0.17 -22.22 3.01
N LEU A 221 -1.02 -22.10 3.62
CA LEU A 221 -2.00 -23.19 3.65
C LEU A 221 -2.63 -23.43 2.28
N ARG A 222 -2.77 -24.72 1.93
CA ARG A 222 -3.49 -25.19 0.73
C ARG A 222 -5.00 -25.31 1.00
N SER A 223 -5.61 -24.23 1.45
CA SER A 223 -7.03 -24.15 1.77
C SER A 223 -7.66 -22.88 1.19
N ALA A 224 -9.00 -22.80 1.17
CA ALA A 224 -9.71 -21.59 0.74
C ALA A 224 -9.28 -20.34 1.53
N ARG A 225 -8.96 -20.50 2.83
CA ARG A 225 -8.43 -19.41 3.68
C ARG A 225 -7.03 -18.99 3.23
N GLY A 226 -6.19 -19.95 2.86
CA GLY A 226 -4.86 -19.65 2.35
C GLY A 226 -4.88 -19.03 0.95
N ASP A 227 -5.79 -19.45 0.07
CA ASP A 227 -5.99 -18.81 -1.23
C ASP A 227 -6.52 -17.37 -1.08
N LEU A 228 -7.41 -17.12 -0.10
CA LEU A 228 -7.87 -15.78 0.26
C LEU A 228 -6.71 -14.92 0.80
N ALA A 229 -5.91 -15.46 1.72
CA ALA A 229 -4.74 -14.76 2.26
C ALA A 229 -3.73 -14.45 1.15
N ARG A 230 -3.52 -15.37 0.20
CA ARG A 230 -2.62 -15.17 -0.94
C ARG A 230 -3.11 -14.10 -1.90
N THR A 231 -4.39 -14.14 -2.29
CA THR A 231 -4.97 -13.10 -3.15
C THR A 231 -4.98 -11.73 -2.47
N ALA A 232 -5.32 -11.67 -1.19
CA ALA A 232 -5.30 -10.42 -0.43
C ALA A 232 -3.87 -9.86 -0.31
N GLY A 233 -2.89 -10.71 0.02
CA GLY A 233 -1.47 -10.34 0.10
C GLY A 233 -0.96 -9.77 -1.23
N MET A 234 -1.19 -10.47 -2.34
CA MET A 234 -0.80 -9.97 -3.66
C MET A 234 -1.54 -8.71 -4.08
N ARG A 235 -2.79 -8.53 -3.65
CA ARG A 235 -3.52 -7.28 -3.88
C ARG A 235 -2.85 -6.10 -3.18
N VAL A 236 -2.32 -6.30 -1.98
CA VAL A 236 -1.53 -5.29 -1.27
C VAL A 236 -0.22 -5.01 -2.00
N VAL A 237 0.51 -6.05 -2.42
CA VAL A 237 1.75 -5.90 -3.21
C VAL A 237 1.52 -5.09 -4.48
N ALA A 238 0.44 -5.40 -5.21
CA ALA A 238 0.09 -4.70 -6.43
C ALA A 238 -0.27 -3.23 -6.16
N ILE A 239 -1.06 -2.93 -5.12
CA ILE A 239 -1.34 -1.54 -4.73
C ILE A 239 -0.06 -0.79 -4.35
N LEU A 240 0.87 -1.44 -3.64
CA LEU A 240 2.16 -0.84 -3.29
C LEU A 240 3.03 -0.57 -4.52
N THR A 241 3.02 -1.47 -5.50
CA THR A 241 3.76 -1.29 -6.75
C THR A 241 3.21 -0.09 -7.52
N GLU A 242 1.89 -0.01 -7.66
CA GLU A 242 1.21 1.14 -8.29
C GLU A 242 1.48 2.44 -7.53
N LEU A 243 1.57 2.40 -6.19
CA LEU A 243 1.93 3.56 -5.37
C LEU A 243 3.38 4.01 -5.63
N LEU A 244 4.32 3.08 -5.80
CA LEU A 244 5.72 3.40 -6.12
C LEU A 244 5.86 4.00 -7.52
N GLU A 245 5.14 3.44 -8.50
CA GLU A 245 5.06 4.00 -9.86
C GLU A 245 4.50 5.42 -9.84
N VAL A 246 3.36 5.63 -9.18
CA VAL A 246 2.75 6.95 -9.02
C VAL A 246 3.66 7.92 -8.26
N ASN A 247 4.41 7.44 -7.26
CA ASN A 247 5.40 8.26 -6.56
C ASN A 247 6.54 8.71 -7.49
N ASN A 248 7.03 7.82 -8.36
CA ASN A 248 8.06 8.15 -9.34
C ASN A 248 7.53 9.14 -10.39
N GLU A 249 6.29 8.94 -10.87
CA GLU A 249 5.61 9.84 -11.80
C GLU A 249 5.42 11.26 -11.22
N LEU A 250 5.01 11.36 -9.95
CA LEU A 250 4.68 12.64 -9.31
C LEU A 250 5.85 13.31 -8.58
N GLY A 251 6.99 12.62 -8.44
CA GLY A 251 8.15 13.08 -7.68
C GLY A 251 7.83 13.39 -6.21
N VAL A 252 6.91 12.65 -5.57
CA VAL A 252 6.43 12.96 -4.21
C VAL A 252 7.57 12.88 -3.21
N ALA A 253 8.46 11.89 -3.34
CA ALA A 253 9.63 11.74 -2.48
C ALA A 253 10.55 12.99 -2.50
N GLY A 254 10.80 13.57 -3.67
CA GLY A 254 11.60 14.79 -3.80
C GLY A 254 10.93 15.99 -3.11
N LYS A 255 9.63 16.19 -3.35
CA LYS A 255 8.84 17.24 -2.68
C LYS A 255 8.79 17.06 -1.17
N ALA A 256 8.64 15.81 -0.71
CA ALA A 256 8.64 15.46 0.71
C ALA A 256 10.01 15.74 1.34
N ALA A 257 11.11 15.45 0.65
CA ALA A 257 12.46 15.77 1.12
C ALA A 257 12.67 17.29 1.24
N THR A 258 12.23 18.10 0.27
CA THR A 258 12.32 19.57 0.33
C THR A 258 11.52 20.14 1.50
N VAL A 259 10.27 19.70 1.68
CA VAL A 259 9.43 20.13 2.80
C VAL A 259 9.99 19.64 4.13
N GLY A 260 10.47 18.39 4.18
CA GLY A 260 11.12 17.79 5.34
C GLY A 260 12.36 18.57 5.77
N GLY A 261 13.22 18.97 4.83
CA GLY A 261 14.37 19.83 5.08
C GLY A 261 13.97 21.18 5.69
N LYS A 262 12.95 21.84 5.12
CA LYS A 262 12.43 23.11 5.67
C LYS A 262 11.87 22.96 7.09
N ILE A 263 11.15 21.88 7.38
CA ILE A 263 10.64 21.60 8.72
C ILE A 263 11.82 21.33 9.66
N PHE A 264 12.77 20.49 9.26
CA PHE A 264 13.94 20.15 10.05
C PHE A 264 14.78 21.38 10.40
N ASP A 265 15.06 22.25 9.44
CA ASP A 265 15.79 23.50 9.65
C ASP A 265 15.09 24.40 10.69
N ARG A 266 13.77 24.53 10.59
CA ARG A 266 12.98 25.32 11.55
C ARG A 266 13.00 24.69 12.94
N VAL A 267 12.87 23.37 13.03
CA VAL A 267 12.97 22.64 14.30
C VAL A 267 14.37 22.82 14.89
N MET A 268 15.44 22.76 14.09
CA MET A 268 16.81 22.95 14.54
C MET A 268 17.09 24.38 15.02
N ILE A 269 16.55 25.40 14.35
CA ILE A 269 16.65 26.79 14.81
C ILE A 269 15.91 26.97 16.14
N LEU A 270 14.71 26.40 16.25
CA LEU A 270 13.89 26.49 17.44
C LEU A 270 14.55 25.73 18.61
N ASP A 271 15.16 24.58 18.33
CA ASP A 271 15.98 23.83 19.26
C ASP A 271 17.22 24.63 19.71
N ARG A 272 17.95 25.25 18.79
CA ARG A 272 19.12 26.09 19.15
C ARG A 272 18.73 27.27 20.03
N LYS A 273 17.54 27.86 19.82
CA LYS A 273 17.06 29.01 20.59
C LYS A 273 16.49 28.62 21.96
N HIS A 274 15.72 27.54 22.03
CA HIS A 274 15.00 27.14 23.24
C HIS A 274 15.62 25.96 23.99
N ARG A 275 16.71 25.39 23.45
CA ARG A 275 17.40 24.19 23.95
C ARG A 275 16.42 23.06 24.24
N ILE A 276 15.53 22.80 23.28
CA ILE A 276 14.47 21.79 23.43
C ILE A 276 15.10 20.42 23.60
N LYS A 277 16.17 20.10 22.87
CA LYS A 277 16.95 18.88 23.06
C LYS A 277 17.44 18.76 24.48
N ASP A 278 18.06 19.80 25.05
CA ASP A 278 18.54 19.76 26.44
C ASP A 278 17.39 19.49 27.43
N ARG A 279 16.21 20.08 27.19
CA ARG A 279 15.03 19.83 28.02
C ARG A 279 14.44 18.43 27.83
N LEU A 280 14.45 17.91 26.61
CA LEU A 280 13.94 16.58 26.27
C LEU A 280 14.88 15.49 26.78
N THR A 281 16.19 15.66 26.63
CA THR A 281 17.22 14.77 27.19
C THR A 281 17.20 14.82 28.70
N ALA A 282 17.06 16.00 29.32
CA ALA A 282 16.88 16.11 30.77
C ALA A 282 15.59 15.42 31.24
N GLY A 283 14.48 15.57 30.51
CA GLY A 283 13.22 14.88 30.82
C GLY A 283 13.31 13.36 30.67
N MET A 284 13.98 12.86 29.62
CA MET A 284 14.21 11.42 29.44
C MET A 284 15.17 10.84 30.47
N ALA A 285 16.25 11.56 30.80
CA ALA A 285 17.18 11.17 31.86
C ALA A 285 16.44 11.06 33.20
N TRP A 286 15.62 12.06 33.54
CA TRP A 286 14.79 12.04 34.75
C TRP A 286 13.82 10.85 34.79
N ALA A 287 13.15 10.55 33.67
CA ALA A 287 12.24 9.41 33.57
C ALA A 287 12.98 8.07 33.70
N PHE A 288 14.17 7.96 33.10
CA PHE A 288 15.03 6.78 33.17
C PHE A 288 15.55 6.55 34.61
N ASP A 289 16.00 7.60 35.29
CA ASP A 289 16.43 7.53 36.69
C ASP A 289 15.30 7.09 37.62
N LYS A 290 14.08 7.59 37.39
CA LYS A 290 12.87 7.16 38.12
C LYS A 290 12.55 5.68 37.87
N ALA A 291 12.62 5.22 36.61
CA ALA A 291 12.37 3.83 36.27
C ALA A 291 13.44 2.90 36.87
N GLN A 292 14.71 3.27 36.80
CA GLN A 292 15.80 2.52 37.43
C GLN A 292 15.66 2.49 38.96
N GLY A 293 15.24 3.59 39.59
CA GLY A 293 14.97 3.64 41.03
C GLY A 293 13.87 2.66 41.43
N ALA A 294 12.76 2.61 40.70
CA ALA A 294 11.68 1.66 40.96
C ALA A 294 12.12 0.20 40.77
N VAL A 295 12.91 -0.09 39.72
CA VAL A 295 13.45 -1.44 39.49
C VAL A 295 14.42 -1.87 40.59
N LYS A 296 15.29 -0.95 41.06
CA LYS A 296 16.20 -1.22 42.18
C LYS A 296 15.44 -1.52 43.46
N GLN A 297 14.37 -0.77 43.75
CA GLN A 297 13.53 -0.99 44.94
C GLN A 297 12.80 -2.34 44.89
N VAL A 298 12.24 -2.72 43.74
CA VAL A 298 11.64 -4.06 43.57
C VAL A 298 12.68 -5.18 43.73
N ARG A 299 13.92 -4.96 43.25
CA ARG A 299 14.99 -5.94 43.40
C ARG A 299 15.44 -6.09 44.85
N SER A 300 15.59 -5.00 45.61
CA SER A 300 15.92 -5.07 47.04
C SER A 300 14.83 -5.79 47.84
N ASP A 301 13.55 -5.50 47.56
CA ASP A 301 12.43 -6.14 48.25
C ASP A 301 12.36 -7.66 47.98
N MET A 302 12.76 -8.11 46.77
CA MET A 302 12.85 -9.54 46.45
C MET A 302 14.05 -10.24 47.12
N GLU A 303 15.18 -9.53 47.27
CA GLU A 303 16.37 -10.05 47.95
C GLU A 303 16.12 -10.16 49.47
N GLU A 304 15.45 -9.17 50.08
CA GLU A 304 15.06 -9.20 51.50
C GLU A 304 14.04 -10.30 51.81
N ARG A 305 13.09 -10.60 50.91
CA ARG A 305 12.14 -11.71 51.08
C ARG A 305 12.76 -13.10 50.94
N ARG A 306 13.98 -13.23 50.42
CA ARG A 306 14.68 -14.50 50.20
C ARG A 306 15.65 -14.87 51.33
N GLY A 307 16.05 -13.92 52.17
CA GLY A 307 16.88 -14.14 53.35
C GLY A 307 16.05 -14.49 54.57
#